data_AF-A0A398BM98-F1
#
_entry.id   AF-A0A398BM98-F1
#
_cell.length_a   1.000
_cell.length_b   1.000
_cell.length_c   1.000
_cell.angle_alpha   90.00
_cell.angle_beta   90.00
_cell.angle_gamma   90.00
#
_symmetry.space_group_name_H-M   'P 1'
#
loop_
_entity.id
_entity.type
_entity.pdbx_description
1 polymer ?
#
loop_
_entity_poly.entity_id
_entity_poly.type
_entity_poly.pdbx_seq_one_letter_code
_entity_poly.pdbx_strand_id
1 'polypeptide(L)'
;MADRKKDQYSDISNAEKSSNYLMAEEYPEGPYGAPQGSTRPVENKSGNWGQDQRYYSAFNYEMKTFHQDIERQEEGAHPVHDDPKRES
;
A
#
# COMPACT_ATOMS: atom_id res chain seq x y z
N MET A 1 23.08 -4.35 27.20
CA MET A 1 21.92 -5.28 27.24
C MET A 1 21.56 -5.54 25.79
N ALA A 2 21.61 -6.79 25.34
CA ALA A 2 21.30 -7.12 23.95
C ALA A 2 19.77 -7.04 23.77
N ASP A 3 19.34 -5.99 23.06
CA ASP A 3 17.96 -5.82 22.62
C ASP A 3 17.63 -6.98 21.68
N ARG A 4 16.97 -8.02 22.21
CA ARG A 4 16.44 -9.10 21.41
C ARG A 4 15.26 -8.52 20.64
N LYS A 5 15.51 -7.99 19.44
CA LYS A 5 14.46 -7.77 18.44
C LYS A 5 13.64 -9.06 18.40
N LYS A 6 12.39 -8.99 18.82
CA LYS A 6 11.44 -10.08 18.60
C LYS A 6 11.43 -10.29 17.09
N ASP A 7 11.96 -11.42 16.64
CA ASP A 7 11.83 -11.82 15.24
C ASP A 7 10.32 -11.98 14.98
N GLN A 8 9.72 -10.93 14.41
CA GLN A 8 8.34 -10.99 13.99
C GLN A 8 8.28 -11.96 12.83
N TYR A 9 7.39 -12.94 12.93
CA TYR A 9 7.12 -13.84 11.83
C TYR A 9 6.65 -12.98 10.63
N SER A 10 7.37 -13.12 9.52
CA SER A 10 7.00 -12.56 8.21
C SER A 10 6.79 -13.71 7.25
N ASP A 11 5.72 -13.63 6.47
CA ASP A 11 5.47 -14.60 5.42
C ASP A 11 6.39 -14.36 4.22
N ILE A 12 6.34 -15.27 3.25
CA ILE A 12 7.02 -15.07 1.97
C ILE A 12 6.47 -13.84 1.24
N SER A 13 7.37 -13.10 0.59
CA SER A 13 7.06 -11.79 -0.02
C SER A 13 5.86 -11.77 -0.98
N ASN A 14 5.55 -12.87 -1.66
CA ASN A 14 4.37 -13.01 -2.52
C ASN A 14 3.06 -13.11 -1.72
N ALA A 15 3.06 -13.80 -0.58
CA ALA A 15 1.92 -13.88 0.31
C ALA A 15 1.66 -12.54 1.01
N GLU A 16 2.72 -11.84 1.41
CA GLU A 16 2.59 -10.48 1.95
C GLU A 16 2.03 -9.51 0.89
N LYS A 17 2.51 -9.59 -0.36
CA LYS A 17 2.00 -8.75 -1.45
C LYS A 17 0.52 -9.01 -1.76
N SER A 18 0.08 -10.27 -1.80
CA SER A 18 -1.32 -10.59 -2.07
C SER A 18 -2.25 -10.13 -0.95
N SER A 19 -1.78 -10.09 0.30
CA SER A 19 -2.53 -9.61 1.46
C SER A 19 -2.56 -8.06 1.56
N ASN A 20 -1.43 -7.42 1.25
CA ASN A 20 -1.24 -5.98 1.48
C ASN A 20 -1.58 -5.11 0.28
N TYR A 21 -1.45 -5.60 -0.95
CA TYR A 21 -1.75 -4.80 -2.13
C TYR A 21 -3.15 -5.06 -2.66
N LEU A 22 -4.00 -4.06 -2.49
CA LEU A 22 -5.39 -4.09 -2.93
C LEU A 22 -5.48 -3.56 -4.38
N MET A 23 -6.32 -4.20 -5.20
CA MET A 23 -6.73 -3.57 -6.45
C MET A 23 -7.65 -2.39 -6.17
N ALA A 24 -7.49 -1.32 -6.92
CA ALA A 24 -8.46 -0.23 -6.92
C ALA A 24 -9.73 -0.73 -7.62
N GLU A 25 -10.87 -0.57 -6.94
CA GLU A 25 -12.18 -0.84 -7.53
C GLU A 25 -12.58 0.33 -8.43
N GLU A 26 -13.16 0.04 -9.59
CA GLU A 26 -13.63 1.06 -10.53
C GLU A 26 -14.93 1.72 -10.03
N TYR A 27 -15.81 0.91 -9.43
CA TYR A 27 -17.09 1.34 -8.87
C TYR A 27 -17.12 0.96 -7.40
N PRO A 28 -16.98 1.93 -6.47
CA PRO A 28 -16.98 1.64 -5.04
C PRO A 28 -18.39 1.24 -4.54
N GLU A 29 -19.45 1.53 -5.30
CA GLU A 29 -20.77 0.96 -5.12
C GLU A 29 -20.92 -0.47 -5.68
N GLY A 30 -19.89 -1.07 -6.27
CA GLY A 30 -19.94 -2.42 -6.83
C GLY A 30 -20.32 -2.48 -8.31
N PRO A 31 -20.39 -3.69 -8.89
CA PRO A 31 -20.51 -3.87 -10.33
C PRO A 31 -21.89 -3.44 -10.86
N TYR A 32 -21.91 -3.05 -12.12
CA TYR A 32 -23.16 -2.75 -12.83
C TYR A 32 -24.17 -3.90 -12.71
N GLY A 33 -25.40 -3.57 -12.31
CA GLY A 33 -26.47 -4.55 -12.09
C GLY A 33 -26.51 -5.16 -10.69
N ALA A 34 -25.52 -4.91 -9.84
CA ALA A 34 -25.54 -5.30 -8.43
C ALA A 34 -24.92 -4.23 -7.51
N PRO A 35 -25.46 -2.99 -7.51
CA PRO A 35 -24.95 -1.93 -6.64
C PRO A 35 -25.18 -2.27 -5.15
N GLN A 36 -24.20 -1.91 -4.33
CA GLN A 36 -24.15 -2.03 -2.89
C GLN A 36 -24.09 -0.64 -2.26
N GLY A 37 -24.41 -0.54 -0.97
CA GLY A 37 -24.23 0.72 -0.23
C GLY A 37 -25.22 1.84 -0.58
N SER A 38 -26.38 1.55 -1.15
CA SER A 38 -27.37 2.55 -1.61
C SER A 38 -27.82 3.58 -0.55
N THR A 39 -27.72 3.23 0.75
CA THR A 39 -28.10 4.09 1.88
C THR A 39 -26.92 4.48 2.76
N ARG A 40 -25.69 4.18 2.36
CA ARG A 40 -24.46 4.50 3.11
C ARG A 40 -23.54 5.37 2.28
N PRO A 41 -22.71 6.22 2.91
CA PRO A 41 -21.65 6.91 2.21
C PRO A 41 -20.73 5.92 1.49
N VAL A 42 -20.21 6.35 0.35
CA VAL A 42 -19.20 5.59 -0.39
C VAL A 42 -17.91 5.60 0.44
N GLU A 43 -17.40 4.40 0.73
CA GLU A 43 -16.12 4.19 1.41
C GLU A 43 -15.15 3.52 0.45
N ASN A 44 -13.86 3.82 0.57
CA ASN A 44 -12.85 3.19 -0.28
C ASN A 44 -12.73 1.67 -0.01
N LYS A 45 -13.09 1.20 1.18
CA LYS A 45 -12.93 -0.19 1.59
C LYS A 45 -14.06 -0.64 2.50
N SER A 46 -14.58 -1.85 2.28
CA SER A 46 -15.67 -2.46 3.07
C SER A 46 -15.24 -2.98 4.45
N GLY A 47 -13.95 -2.94 4.79
CA GLY A 47 -13.42 -3.44 6.06
C GLY A 47 -12.19 -2.66 6.53
N ASN A 48 -11.71 -2.98 7.73
CA ASN A 48 -10.62 -2.24 8.36
C ASN A 48 -9.31 -2.31 7.54
N TRP A 49 -8.56 -1.22 7.56
CA TRP A 49 -7.22 -1.15 6.97
C TRP A 49 -6.22 -1.98 7.79
N GLY A 50 -5.45 -2.83 7.10
CA GLY A 50 -4.25 -3.45 7.67
C GLY A 50 -3.09 -2.44 7.72
N GLN A 51 -2.14 -2.66 8.62
CA GLN A 51 -1.01 -1.75 8.85
C GLN A 51 -0.22 -1.42 7.57
N ASP A 52 0.04 -2.43 6.74
CA ASP A 52 0.84 -2.30 5.52
C ASP A 52 -0.01 -2.33 4.23
N GLN A 53 -1.34 -2.26 4.37
CA GLN A 53 -2.25 -2.34 3.24
C GLN A 53 -2.29 -1.03 2.43
N ARG A 54 -2.29 -1.16 1.10
CA ARG A 54 -2.28 -0.04 0.15
C ARG A 54 -2.83 -0.47 -1.21
N TYR A 55 -3.33 0.48 -2.00
CA TYR A 55 -3.72 0.21 -3.37
C TYR A 55 -2.51 0.08 -4.31
N TYR A 56 -2.66 -0.72 -5.36
CA TYR A 56 -1.81 -0.59 -6.54
C TYR A 56 -2.03 0.80 -7.16
N SER A 57 -0.94 1.56 -7.29
CA SER A 57 -0.93 2.83 -8.02
C SER A 57 -0.08 2.66 -9.27
N ALA A 58 -0.61 3.15 -10.40
CA ALA A 58 0.09 3.17 -11.68
C ALA A 58 1.31 4.12 -11.70
N PHE A 59 1.45 4.97 -10.67
CA PHE A 59 2.54 5.95 -10.56
C PHE A 59 3.70 5.47 -9.68
N ASN A 60 3.65 4.22 -9.21
CA ASN A 60 4.71 3.61 -8.41
C ASN A 60 5.77 2.93 -9.28
N TYR A 61 6.97 2.78 -8.74
CA TYR A 61 8.02 1.96 -9.35
C TYR A 61 7.60 0.50 -9.47
N GLU A 62 7.87 -0.11 -10.64
CA GLU A 62 7.63 -1.54 -10.89
C GLU A 62 8.42 -2.42 -9.91
N MET A 63 9.66 -2.03 -9.61
CA MET A 63 10.59 -2.80 -8.79
C MET A 63 11.02 -2.02 -7.55
N LYS A 64 10.07 -1.75 -6.64
CA LYS A 64 10.29 -0.89 -5.44
C LYS A 64 11.54 -1.25 -4.64
N THR A 65 11.82 -2.54 -4.44
CA THR A 65 13.01 -2.99 -3.71
C THR A 65 14.32 -2.51 -4.35
N PHE A 66 14.38 -2.46 -5.68
CA PHE A 66 15.56 -1.92 -6.37
C PHE A 66 15.65 -0.41 -6.23
N HIS A 67 14.51 0.28 -6.23
CA HIS A 67 14.45 1.74 -6.18
C HIS A 67 14.53 2.30 -4.75
N GLN A 68 14.53 1.43 -3.74
CA GLN A 68 14.69 1.82 -2.35
C GLN A 68 16.04 2.52 -2.15
N ASP A 69 16.00 3.69 -1.51
CA ASP A 69 17.17 4.56 -1.28
C ASP A 69 17.85 5.08 -2.56
N ILE A 70 17.21 4.96 -3.73
CA ILE A 70 17.67 5.56 -4.97
C ILE A 70 16.84 6.81 -5.27
N GLU A 71 17.44 7.98 -5.03
CA GLU A 71 16.81 9.26 -5.34
C GLU A 71 16.69 9.49 -6.86
N ARG A 72 15.54 10.03 -7.29
CA ARG A 72 15.37 10.52 -8.66
C ARG A 72 16.33 11.69 -8.88
N GLN A 73 17.12 11.64 -9.96
CA GLN A 73 18.10 12.67 -10.31
C GLN A 73 17.49 13.81 -11.17
N GLU A 74 16.20 14.09 -10.96
CA GLU A 74 15.43 15.09 -11.70
C GLU A 74 15.34 16.38 -10.85
N GLU A 75 15.54 17.54 -11.45
CA GLU A 75 15.40 18.81 -10.73
C GLU A 75 13.94 19.03 -10.30
N GLY A 76 13.70 19.23 -9.00
CA GLY A 76 12.35 19.29 -8.43
C GLY A 76 11.71 17.93 -8.11
N ALA A 77 12.48 16.84 -8.13
CA ALA A 77 12.00 15.54 -7.67
C ALA A 77 11.56 15.61 -6.20
N HIS A 78 10.37 15.09 -5.90
CA HIS A 78 9.94 14.88 -4.53
C HIS A 78 10.81 13.81 -3.85
N PRO A 79 11.16 13.98 -2.56
CA PRO A 79 11.86 12.95 -1.80
C PRO A 79 11.04 11.66 -1.80
N VAL A 80 11.73 10.53 -1.89
CA VAL A 80 11.10 9.21 -1.81
C VAL A 80 10.45 9.04 -0.43
N HIS A 81 9.11 8.98 -0.39
CA HIS A 81 8.29 8.80 0.81
C HIS A 81 8.34 7.36 1.36
N ASP A 82 9.49 6.69 1.23
CA ASP A 82 9.60 5.24 1.33
C ASP A 82 9.74 4.72 2.77
N ASP A 83 9.93 5.60 3.76
CA ASP A 83 9.98 5.21 5.17
C ASP A 83 9.20 6.18 6.07
N PRO A 84 8.05 5.78 6.65
CA PRO A 84 7.27 6.64 7.53
C PRO A 84 8.02 6.98 8.83
N LYS A 85 9.13 6.31 9.15
CA LYS A 85 9.98 6.64 10.31
C LYS A 85 11.13 7.59 9.97
N ARG A 86 11.35 7.87 8.69
CA ARG A 86 12.30 8.90 8.24
C ARG A 86 11.49 10.19 8.10
N GLU A 87 11.36 10.91 9.22
CA GLU A 87 10.79 12.26 9.27
C GLU A 87 11.38 13.08 8.11
N SER A 88 10.49 13.74 7.35
CA SER A 88 10.81 14.52 6.15
C SER A 88 11.49 15.85 6.46
#